data_AF-A0A833EEK3-F1
#
_entry.id   AF-A0A833EEK3-F1
#
_cell.length_a   1.000
_cell.length_b   1.000
_cell.length_c   1.000
_cell.angle_alpha   90.00
_cell.angle_beta   90.00
_cell.angle_gamma   90.00
#
_symmetry.space_group_name_H-M   'P 1'
#
loop_
_entity.id
_entity.type
_entity.pdbx_description
1 polymer ?
#
loop_
_entity_poly.entity_id
_entity_poly.type
_entity_poly.pdbx_seq_one_letter_code
_entity_poly.pdbx_strand_id
1 'polypeptide(L)'
;MKNNQASEPPKRVLGVPKLSENSEILPIEYILEHPEESIKLVNAASRCRCFIVDNPFVAVVEIKELRLEMTIGVGSIVCEEGCGIGVWRLALPAWVSGVQISGKCAYYGPSRLVDMLNGLVSLQEYDSSGRVVEAARTGESGGLIVAVDVDAIEFEQSTGFCGSLEATYPLHPAAVVGKPYYQACVKEYGEPVGKLSRIVYPLLRLSKKPIIWWSSGMLRDLMIIGFDPTTATSHAKLAAFLGILYTCGERVEQF
;
A
#
# COMPACT_ATOMS: atom_id res chain seq x y z
N MET A 1 -35.52 10.89 -39.95
CA MET A 1 -34.37 11.25 -39.10
C MET A 1 -33.81 9.97 -38.49
N LYS A 2 -32.58 9.58 -38.85
CA LYS A 2 -31.91 8.40 -38.29
C LYS A 2 -31.21 8.81 -37.00
N ASN A 3 -31.61 8.23 -35.87
CA ASN A 3 -30.89 8.36 -34.60
C ASN A 3 -29.68 7.43 -34.62
N ASN A 4 -28.49 8.00 -34.84
CA ASN A 4 -27.22 7.35 -34.53
C ASN A 4 -27.01 7.44 -33.02
N GLN A 5 -27.43 6.40 -32.27
CA GLN A 5 -26.84 6.15 -30.95
C GLN A 5 -25.43 5.62 -31.20
N ALA A 6 -24.44 6.45 -30.91
CA ALA A 6 -23.06 6.00 -30.77
C ALA A 6 -23.04 4.97 -29.63
N SER A 7 -22.79 3.71 -29.98
CA SER A 7 -22.49 2.66 -29.03
C SER A 7 -21.24 3.09 -28.25
N GLU A 8 -21.36 3.21 -26.92
CA GLU A 8 -20.20 3.32 -26.05
C GLU A 8 -19.22 2.18 -26.36
N PRO A 9 -17.90 2.46 -26.43
CA PRO A 9 -16.93 1.38 -26.59
C PRO A 9 -17.07 0.42 -25.40
N PRO A 10 -16.96 -0.90 -25.63
CA PRO A 10 -17.05 -1.87 -24.54
C PRO A 10 -15.99 -1.54 -23.49
N LYS A 11 -16.42 -1.40 -22.22
CA LYS A 11 -15.51 -1.31 -21.07
C LYS A 11 -14.51 -2.46 -21.19
N ARG A 12 -13.23 -2.14 -21.33
CA ARG A 12 -12.16 -3.15 -21.32
C ARG A 12 -12.25 -3.90 -20.00
N VAL A 13 -12.68 -5.15 -20.08
CA VAL A 13 -12.58 -6.16 -19.03
C VAL A 13 -11.07 -6.37 -18.81
N LEU A 14 -10.51 -5.71 -17.80
CA LEU A 14 -9.11 -5.88 -17.43
C LEU A 14 -9.01 -7.20 -16.66
N GLY A 15 -8.62 -8.29 -17.33
CA GLY A 15 -8.20 -9.51 -16.64
C GLY A 15 -6.95 -9.26 -15.79
N VAL A 16 -6.60 -10.23 -14.94
CA VAL A 16 -5.36 -10.25 -14.14
C VAL A 16 -4.20 -9.69 -14.97
N PRO A 17 -3.40 -8.72 -14.48
CA PRO A 17 -2.30 -8.17 -15.26
C PRO A 17 -1.32 -9.25 -15.67
N LYS A 18 -1.02 -9.34 -16.97
CA LYS A 18 0.07 -10.15 -17.50
C LYS A 18 1.33 -9.27 -17.56
N LEU A 19 2.34 -9.66 -16.80
CA LEU A 19 3.68 -9.06 -16.82
C LEU A 19 4.49 -9.65 -17.97
N SER A 20 5.33 -8.83 -18.59
CA SER A 20 6.25 -9.27 -19.63
C SER A 20 7.46 -9.99 -19.04
N GLU A 21 8.16 -10.74 -19.90
CA GLU A 21 9.57 -11.07 -19.64
C GLU A 21 10.37 -9.78 -19.34
N ASN A 22 11.46 -9.92 -18.59
CA ASN A 22 12.33 -8.85 -18.11
C ASN A 22 11.69 -7.84 -17.15
N SER A 23 10.43 -8.01 -16.75
CA SER A 23 9.85 -7.20 -15.67
C SER A 23 10.74 -7.29 -14.43
N GLU A 24 10.97 -6.15 -13.80
CA GLU A 24 11.86 -6.02 -12.66
C GLU A 24 11.12 -6.31 -11.37
N ILE A 25 11.69 -7.16 -10.52
CA ILE A 25 11.10 -7.55 -9.24
C ILE A 25 11.99 -7.04 -8.10
N LEU A 26 11.34 -6.33 -7.18
CA LEU A 26 11.84 -6.02 -5.86
C LEU A 26 11.14 -6.97 -4.86
N PRO A 27 11.78 -8.10 -4.49
CA PRO A 27 11.16 -9.13 -3.69
C PRO A 27 10.96 -8.67 -2.25
N ILE A 28 9.90 -9.16 -1.59
CA ILE A 28 9.58 -8.75 -0.21
C ILE A 28 10.72 -9.02 0.77
N GLU A 29 11.52 -10.07 0.55
CA GLU A 29 12.70 -10.39 1.37
C GLU A 29 13.71 -9.23 1.37
N TYR A 30 14.03 -8.70 0.18
CA TYR A 30 14.92 -7.55 0.04
C TYR A 30 14.30 -6.29 0.65
N ILE A 31 12.99 -6.07 0.44
CA ILE A 31 12.27 -4.92 0.99
C ILE A 31 12.35 -4.87 2.52
N LEU A 32 12.20 -6.02 3.18
CA LEU A 32 12.24 -6.12 4.64
C LEU A 32 13.66 -5.98 5.21
N GLU A 33 14.67 -6.43 4.47
CA GLU A 33 16.08 -6.27 4.84
C GLU A 33 16.58 -4.84 4.62
N HIS A 34 16.08 -4.14 3.60
CA HIS A 34 16.56 -2.82 3.18
C HIS A 34 15.39 -1.82 3.04
N PRO A 35 14.66 -1.51 4.13
CA PRO A 35 13.41 -0.73 4.09
C PRO A 35 13.58 0.68 3.50
N GLU A 36 14.61 1.43 3.92
CA GLU A 36 14.79 2.81 3.45
C GLU A 36 15.28 2.88 2.00
N GLU A 37 16.15 1.96 1.60
CA GLU A 37 16.61 1.84 0.21
C GLU A 37 15.45 1.44 -0.70
N SER A 38 14.63 0.49 -0.27
CA SER A 38 13.47 0.02 -1.03
C SER A 38 12.46 1.12 -1.27
N ILE A 39 12.14 1.94 -0.25
CA ILE A 39 11.27 3.12 -0.43
C ILE A 39 11.87 4.07 -1.48
N LYS A 40 13.19 4.32 -1.45
CA LYS A 40 13.87 5.19 -2.44
C LYS A 40 13.82 4.60 -3.85
N LEU A 41 14.09 3.31 -4.02
CA LEU A 41 14.03 2.63 -5.31
C LEU A 41 12.63 2.72 -5.92
N VAL A 42 11.59 2.42 -5.13
CA VAL A 42 10.20 2.49 -5.58
C VAL A 42 9.82 3.93 -5.93
N ASN A 43 10.18 4.92 -5.10
CA ASN A 43 9.94 6.34 -5.39
C ASN A 43 10.66 6.82 -6.66
N ALA A 44 11.84 6.29 -6.97
CA ALA A 44 12.56 6.59 -8.21
C ALA A 44 11.85 6.00 -9.44
N ALA A 45 11.08 4.94 -9.26
CA ALA A 45 10.27 4.30 -10.29
C ALA A 45 8.86 4.91 -10.45
N SER A 46 8.62 6.15 -9.98
CA SER A 46 7.29 6.78 -10.01
C SER A 46 6.67 7.00 -11.40
N ARG A 47 7.48 6.90 -12.46
CA ARG A 47 7.01 6.97 -13.86
C ARG A 47 6.73 5.61 -14.48
N CYS A 48 7.05 4.54 -13.76
CA CYS A 48 6.87 3.18 -14.22
C CYS A 48 5.50 2.64 -13.86
N ARG A 49 5.02 1.69 -14.67
CA ARG A 49 3.91 0.87 -14.27
C ARG A 49 4.41 -0.21 -13.31
N CYS A 50 4.03 -0.06 -12.04
CA CYS A 50 4.42 -0.96 -10.97
C CYS A 50 3.19 -1.53 -10.27
N PHE A 51 3.35 -2.72 -9.69
CA PHE A 51 2.31 -3.43 -8.95
C PHE A 51 2.84 -3.85 -7.59
N ILE A 52 2.01 -3.70 -6.56
CA ILE A 52 2.23 -4.34 -5.27
C ILE A 52 1.50 -5.68 -5.26
N VAL A 53 2.24 -6.76 -5.00
CA VAL A 53 1.71 -8.13 -5.00
C VAL A 53 0.84 -8.33 -3.77
N ASP A 54 -0.41 -8.75 -3.96
CA ASP A 54 -1.36 -8.96 -2.87
C ASP A 54 -1.79 -10.42 -2.69
N ASN A 55 -1.57 -11.25 -3.71
CA ASN A 55 -1.61 -12.70 -3.60
C ASN A 55 -0.31 -13.29 -4.16
N PRO A 56 0.31 -14.24 -3.44
CA PRO A 56 1.56 -14.84 -3.88
C PRO A 56 1.34 -15.67 -5.15
N PHE A 57 2.35 -15.70 -6.02
CA PHE A 57 2.31 -16.49 -7.26
C PHE A 57 3.69 -17.10 -7.56
N VAL A 58 3.70 -18.17 -8.35
CA VAL A 58 4.94 -18.83 -8.80
C VAL A 58 5.37 -18.24 -10.13
N ALA A 59 6.67 -17.93 -10.26
CA ALA A 59 7.26 -17.42 -11.48
C ALA A 59 8.68 -17.97 -11.69
N VAL A 60 9.12 -17.99 -12.94
CA VAL A 60 10.53 -18.25 -13.27
C VAL A 60 11.25 -16.90 -13.27
N VAL A 61 12.19 -16.73 -12.37
CA VAL A 61 12.98 -15.51 -12.20
C VAL A 61 14.44 -15.75 -12.56
N GLU A 62 15.11 -14.68 -12.98
CA GLU A 62 16.54 -14.63 -13.19
C GLU A 62 17.21 -13.85 -12.06
N ILE A 63 18.16 -14.50 -11.38
CA ILE A 63 18.94 -13.94 -10.27
C ILE A 63 20.40 -14.24 -10.55
N LYS A 64 21.22 -13.21 -10.81
CA LYS A 64 22.65 -13.37 -11.12
C LYS A 64 22.89 -14.45 -12.20
N GLU A 65 22.17 -14.37 -13.31
CA GLU A 65 22.23 -15.31 -14.45
C GLU A 65 21.69 -16.73 -14.18
N LEU A 66 21.20 -17.01 -12.97
CA LEU A 66 20.53 -18.27 -12.65
C LEU A 66 19.02 -18.14 -12.83
N ARG A 67 18.42 -19.08 -13.57
CA ARG A 67 16.98 -19.19 -13.72
C ARG A 67 16.40 -20.15 -12.70
N LEU A 68 15.49 -19.65 -11.88
CA LEU A 68 14.91 -20.39 -10.76
C LEU A 68 13.39 -20.22 -10.77
N GLU A 69 12.66 -21.30 -10.49
CA GLU A 69 11.25 -21.21 -10.16
C GLU A 69 11.11 -20.81 -8.69
N MET A 70 10.46 -19.68 -8.44
CA MET A 70 10.32 -19.10 -7.10
C MET A 70 8.91 -18.58 -6.86
N THR A 71 8.51 -18.54 -5.59
CA THR A 71 7.28 -17.86 -5.19
C THR A 71 7.56 -16.39 -4.95
N ILE A 72 6.82 -15.51 -5.61
CA ILE A 72 6.84 -14.07 -5.36
C ILE A 72 5.84 -13.77 -4.24
N GLY A 73 6.35 -13.33 -3.09
CA GLY A 73 5.55 -13.12 -1.88
C GLY A 73 4.71 -11.83 -1.89
N VAL A 74 3.70 -11.78 -1.03
CA VAL A 74 2.89 -10.58 -0.75
C VAL A 74 3.78 -9.42 -0.33
N GLY A 75 3.48 -8.22 -0.83
CA GLY A 75 4.24 -6.99 -0.57
C GLY A 75 5.48 -6.84 -1.45
N SER A 76 5.82 -7.83 -2.28
CA SER A 76 6.81 -7.63 -3.36
C SER A 76 6.29 -6.59 -4.33
N ILE A 77 7.21 -5.86 -4.97
CA ILE A 77 6.87 -4.87 -5.98
C ILE A 77 7.43 -5.34 -7.32
N VAL A 78 6.59 -5.28 -8.35
CA VAL A 78 6.98 -5.68 -9.71
C VAL A 78 6.70 -4.53 -10.66
N CYS A 79 7.71 -4.10 -11.40
CA CYS A 79 7.61 -3.03 -12.38
C CYS A 79 7.95 -3.56 -13.77
N GLU A 80 7.57 -2.79 -14.79
CA GLU A 80 8.03 -3.02 -16.16
C GLU A 80 9.58 -2.93 -16.27
N GLU A 81 10.12 -3.42 -17.38
CA GLU A 81 11.57 -3.39 -17.64
C GLU A 81 12.11 -1.95 -17.68
N GLY A 82 13.30 -1.72 -17.11
CA GLY A 82 14.01 -0.44 -17.19
C GLY A 82 13.63 0.55 -16.08
N CYS A 83 12.92 0.10 -15.05
CA CYS A 83 12.48 0.92 -13.93
C CYS A 83 13.55 1.13 -12.85
N GLY A 84 14.65 0.38 -12.90
CA GLY A 84 15.77 0.54 -11.97
C GLY A 84 15.49 0.06 -10.54
N ILE A 85 14.50 -0.83 -10.36
CA ILE A 85 14.19 -1.47 -9.08
C ILE A 85 14.67 -2.92 -9.01
N GLY A 86 15.03 -3.51 -10.15
CA GLY A 86 15.19 -4.95 -10.32
C GLY A 86 16.37 -5.53 -9.55
N VAL A 87 16.07 -6.15 -8.42
CA VAL A 87 16.98 -7.10 -7.75
C VAL A 87 16.89 -8.45 -8.46
N TRP A 88 15.69 -8.85 -8.86
CA TRP A 88 15.42 -10.00 -9.72
C TRP A 88 14.73 -9.55 -11.01
N ARG A 89 14.69 -10.43 -12.01
CA ARG A 89 13.93 -10.21 -13.26
C ARG A 89 13.03 -11.40 -13.55
N LEU A 90 11.88 -11.17 -14.17
CA LEU A 90 11.07 -12.25 -14.75
C LEU A 90 11.80 -12.84 -15.96
N ALA A 91 12.10 -14.14 -15.91
CA ALA A 91 12.66 -14.87 -17.05
C ALA A 91 11.58 -15.35 -18.03
N LEU A 92 10.31 -15.38 -17.59
CA LEU A 92 9.14 -15.70 -18.41
C LEU A 92 7.97 -14.80 -18.02
N PRO A 93 7.03 -14.51 -18.95
CA PRO A 93 5.80 -13.78 -18.62
C PRO A 93 5.00 -14.49 -17.52
N ALA A 94 4.46 -13.71 -16.59
CA ALA A 94 3.69 -14.20 -15.46
C ALA A 94 2.41 -13.39 -15.27
N TRP A 95 1.40 -13.99 -14.65
CA TRP A 95 0.19 -13.30 -14.23
C TRP A 95 0.34 -12.87 -12.79
N VAL A 96 0.13 -11.59 -12.51
CA VAL A 96 0.26 -11.03 -11.16
C VAL A 96 -1.11 -10.67 -10.61
N SER A 97 -1.41 -11.13 -9.39
CA SER A 97 -2.47 -10.53 -8.58
C SER A 97 -1.88 -9.40 -7.77
N GLY A 98 -2.43 -8.21 -7.92
CA GLY A 98 -1.94 -7.06 -7.18
C GLY A 98 -2.70 -5.79 -7.45
N VAL A 99 -2.26 -4.75 -6.76
CA VAL A 99 -2.75 -3.39 -6.94
C VAL A 99 -1.72 -2.62 -7.77
N GLN A 100 -2.18 -1.95 -8.84
CA GLN A 100 -1.32 -1.08 -9.62
C GLN A 100 -1.00 0.17 -8.79
N ILE A 101 0.28 0.51 -8.67
CA ILE A 101 0.74 1.71 -7.99
C ILE A 101 0.48 2.92 -8.90
N SER A 102 -0.74 3.43 -8.81
CA SER A 102 -1.23 4.60 -9.54
C SER A 102 -2.53 5.09 -8.94
N GLY A 103 -2.92 6.34 -9.22
CA GLY A 103 -4.27 6.83 -8.92
C GLY A 103 -4.30 8.10 -8.08
N LYS A 104 -5.51 8.45 -7.64
CA LYS A 104 -5.80 9.57 -6.74
C LYS A 104 -6.42 9.06 -5.45
N CYS A 105 -5.91 9.50 -4.32
CA CYS A 105 -6.31 9.03 -3.01
C CYS A 105 -6.68 10.18 -2.10
N ALA A 106 -7.85 10.07 -1.47
CA ALA A 106 -8.27 11.01 -0.44
C ALA A 106 -7.47 10.72 0.84
N TYR A 107 -6.80 11.72 1.39
CA TYR A 107 -6.08 11.57 2.65
C TYR A 107 -6.39 12.68 3.64
N TYR A 108 -6.26 12.32 4.92
CA TYR A 108 -6.14 13.25 6.03
C TYR A 108 -4.84 12.94 6.77
N GLY A 109 -3.98 13.93 6.96
CA GLY A 109 -2.71 13.71 7.67
C GLY A 109 -1.68 14.81 7.44
N PRO A 110 -0.45 14.61 7.93
CA PRO A 110 0.60 15.62 7.86
C PRO A 110 1.00 15.88 6.40
N SER A 111 1.19 17.15 6.03
CA SER A 111 1.54 17.56 4.66
C SER A 111 2.80 16.88 4.11
N ARG A 112 3.79 16.63 4.97
CA ARG A 112 5.03 15.89 4.65
C ARG A 112 4.83 14.45 4.19
N LEU A 113 3.63 13.89 4.35
CA LEU A 113 3.29 12.56 3.83
C LEU A 113 3.35 12.53 2.29
N VAL A 114 3.00 13.64 1.63
CA VAL A 114 3.01 13.74 0.17
C VAL A 114 4.43 13.54 -0.37
N ASP A 115 5.42 14.11 0.30
CA ASP A 115 6.84 13.99 -0.09
C ASP A 115 7.34 12.54 -0.01
N MET A 116 6.79 11.73 0.91
CA MET A 116 7.17 10.33 1.08
C MET A 116 6.83 9.46 -0.13
N LEU A 117 5.81 9.83 -0.92
CA LEU A 117 5.28 9.03 -2.03
C LEU A 117 5.73 9.52 -3.42
N ASN A 118 6.41 10.67 -3.50
CA ASN A 118 7.06 11.24 -4.70
C ASN A 118 6.42 10.90 -6.07
N GLY A 119 5.13 11.21 -6.24
CA GLY A 119 4.43 11.03 -7.52
C GLY A 119 4.03 9.59 -7.88
N LEU A 120 4.24 8.61 -6.99
CA LEU A 120 3.71 7.25 -7.15
C LEU A 120 2.19 7.22 -7.14
N VAL A 121 1.59 8.04 -6.28
CA VAL A 121 0.15 8.26 -6.18
C VAL A 121 -0.11 9.76 -5.98
N SER A 122 -1.24 10.23 -6.49
CA SER A 122 -1.70 11.59 -6.22
C SER A 122 -2.52 11.58 -4.93
N LEU A 123 -2.06 12.33 -3.94
CA LEU A 123 -2.78 12.53 -2.70
C LEU A 123 -3.59 13.82 -2.77
N GLN A 124 -4.89 13.74 -2.44
CA GLN A 124 -5.76 14.90 -2.28
C GLN A 124 -6.13 15.05 -0.81
N GLU A 125 -5.71 16.16 -0.21
CA GLU A 125 -6.01 16.47 1.19
C GLU A 125 -7.50 16.79 1.34
N TYR A 126 -8.12 16.26 2.39
CA TYR A 126 -9.53 16.50 2.72
C TYR A 126 -9.66 17.11 4.11
N ASP A 127 -10.64 18.01 4.28
CA ASP A 127 -10.93 18.63 5.58
C ASP A 127 -11.60 17.65 6.57
N SER A 128 -11.45 17.95 7.87
CA SER A 128 -11.82 17.14 9.04
C SER A 128 -13.34 16.98 9.28
N SER A 129 -14.22 17.41 8.36
CA SER A 129 -15.67 17.43 8.63
C SER A 129 -16.39 16.11 8.34
N GLY A 130 -15.80 14.96 8.69
CA GLY A 130 -16.38 13.62 8.47
C GLY A 130 -16.36 13.14 7.02
N ARG A 131 -15.71 13.90 6.13
CA ARG A 131 -15.79 13.70 4.68
C ARG A 131 -14.83 12.64 4.16
N VAL A 132 -13.84 12.16 4.90
CA VAL A 132 -13.00 11.04 4.43
C VAL A 132 -13.82 9.74 4.30
N VAL A 133 -14.75 9.52 5.24
CA VAL A 133 -15.71 8.39 5.16
C VAL A 133 -16.70 8.60 4.02
N GLU A 134 -17.06 9.85 3.72
CA GLU A 134 -17.91 10.19 2.57
C GLU A 134 -17.16 10.15 1.22
N ALA A 135 -15.88 10.52 1.16
CA ALA A 135 -15.03 10.46 -0.02
C ALA A 135 -14.78 8.99 -0.41
N ALA A 136 -14.56 8.14 0.58
CA ALA A 136 -14.59 6.69 0.40
C ALA A 136 -15.95 6.23 -0.17
N ARG A 137 -17.07 6.83 0.26
CA ARG A 137 -18.41 6.54 -0.31
C ARG A 137 -18.61 7.03 -1.74
N THR A 138 -18.00 8.14 -2.15
CA THR A 138 -18.22 8.77 -3.47
C THR A 138 -17.34 8.22 -4.59
N GLY A 139 -16.44 7.27 -4.30
CA GLY A 139 -15.75 6.48 -5.33
C GLY A 139 -14.41 7.02 -5.81
N GLU A 140 -13.84 8.02 -5.13
CA GLU A 140 -12.43 8.38 -5.31
C GLU A 140 -11.56 7.39 -4.51
N SER A 141 -10.43 6.95 -5.07
CA SER A 141 -9.79 5.68 -4.70
C SER A 141 -9.22 5.66 -3.28
N GLY A 142 -9.86 4.88 -2.40
CA GLY A 142 -9.35 4.55 -1.06
C GLY A 142 -9.36 5.73 -0.09
N GLY A 143 -9.63 5.45 1.18
CA GLY A 143 -9.48 6.45 2.24
C GLY A 143 -8.20 6.21 3.03
N LEU A 144 -7.39 7.25 3.23
CA LEU A 144 -6.22 7.20 4.10
C LEU A 144 -6.35 8.19 5.25
N ILE A 145 -6.17 7.72 6.48
CA ILE A 145 -6.14 8.60 7.66
C ILE A 145 -4.82 8.38 8.38
N VAL A 146 -4.03 9.43 8.52
CA VAL A 146 -2.76 9.44 9.26
C VAL A 146 -2.92 10.38 10.44
N ALA A 147 -2.69 9.87 11.64
CA ALA A 147 -2.86 10.63 12.86
C ALA A 147 -1.79 11.73 12.98
N VAL A 148 -2.21 12.99 12.76
CA VAL A 148 -1.79 14.18 13.52
C VAL A 148 -2.99 15.14 13.51
N ASP A 149 -3.43 15.54 14.71
CA ASP A 149 -4.47 16.54 15.00
C ASP A 149 -5.76 16.40 14.15
N VAL A 150 -6.68 15.53 14.57
CA VAL A 150 -7.94 15.28 13.87
C VAL A 150 -9.12 15.68 14.75
N ASP A 151 -9.84 16.73 14.39
CA ASP A 151 -11.16 17.04 14.98
C ASP A 151 -12.26 16.05 14.50
N ALA A 152 -11.96 15.20 13.50
CA ALA A 152 -12.90 14.33 12.78
C ALA A 152 -13.08 12.93 13.36
N ILE A 153 -12.00 12.37 13.91
CA ILE A 153 -11.94 11.04 14.52
C ILE A 153 -11.31 11.26 15.87
N GLU A 154 -12.04 10.91 16.91
CA GLU A 154 -11.50 10.92 18.24
C GLU A 154 -10.32 9.94 18.27
N PHE A 155 -9.11 10.45 18.48
CA PHE A 155 -7.92 9.66 18.72
C PHE A 155 -7.51 9.84 20.17
N GLU A 156 -7.28 8.75 20.89
CA GLU A 156 -6.57 8.82 22.15
C GLU A 156 -5.07 8.88 21.84
N GLN A 157 -4.43 10.00 22.18
CA GLN A 157 -3.03 10.24 21.86
C GLN A 157 -2.08 9.76 22.96
N SER A 158 -0.93 9.26 22.54
CA SER A 158 0.17 8.84 23.39
C SER A 158 1.50 9.21 22.74
N THR A 159 2.50 9.52 23.55
CA THR A 159 3.84 9.89 23.09
C THR A 159 4.80 8.73 23.24
N GLY A 160 5.66 8.53 22.24
CA GLY A 160 6.86 7.71 22.30
C GLY A 160 6.57 6.24 22.56
N PHE A 161 6.47 5.45 21.50
CA PHE A 161 6.18 4.02 21.62
C PHE A 161 7.12 3.18 20.75
N CYS A 162 7.76 2.19 21.36
CA CYS A 162 8.73 1.30 20.71
C CYS A 162 8.43 -0.17 21.04
N GLY A 163 8.83 -1.09 20.16
CA GLY A 163 8.84 -2.53 20.43
C GLY A 163 8.84 -3.38 19.17
N SER A 164 8.44 -4.65 19.31
CA SER A 164 8.38 -5.61 18.21
C SER A 164 7.17 -5.37 17.30
N LEU A 165 7.33 -5.52 16.00
CA LEU A 165 6.21 -5.51 15.07
C LEU A 165 5.53 -6.88 14.98
N GLU A 166 4.21 -6.91 15.09
CA GLU A 166 3.42 -8.14 15.08
C GLU A 166 2.27 -8.02 14.08
N ALA A 167 2.28 -8.88 13.05
CA ALA A 167 1.20 -8.94 12.07
C ALA A 167 -0.05 -9.58 12.68
N THR A 168 -1.19 -8.91 12.56
CA THR A 168 -2.50 -9.52 12.85
C THR A 168 -3.11 -10.14 11.59
N TYR A 169 -2.74 -9.65 10.41
CA TYR A 169 -3.15 -10.21 9.13
C TYR A 169 -1.97 -10.24 8.13
N PRO A 170 -1.12 -11.28 8.15
CA PRO A 170 0.17 -11.30 7.46
C PRO A 170 0.08 -11.33 5.92
N LEU A 171 -1.12 -11.47 5.36
CA LEU A 171 -1.37 -11.46 3.92
C LEU A 171 -1.71 -10.05 3.38
N HIS A 172 -1.70 -9.01 4.23
CA HIS A 172 -1.85 -7.64 3.76
C HIS A 172 -0.46 -6.99 3.56
N PRO A 173 -0.20 -6.23 2.48
CA PRO A 173 1.12 -5.66 2.23
C PRO A 173 1.65 -4.73 3.34
N ALA A 174 0.77 -4.00 4.03
CA ALA A 174 1.17 -3.23 5.22
C ALA A 174 1.61 -4.11 6.41
N ALA A 175 1.01 -5.29 6.55
CA ALA A 175 1.17 -6.16 7.71
C ALA A 175 2.29 -7.21 7.53
N VAL A 176 2.74 -7.48 6.30
CA VAL A 176 3.84 -8.42 6.03
C VAL A 176 5.16 -8.01 6.70
N VAL A 177 5.28 -6.72 7.06
CA VAL A 177 6.40 -6.17 7.84
C VAL A 177 6.37 -6.61 9.31
N GLY A 178 5.22 -7.10 9.80
CA GLY A 178 5.04 -7.57 11.16
C GLY A 178 5.70 -8.92 11.42
N LYS A 179 7.01 -8.91 11.72
CA LYS A 179 7.74 -10.08 12.20
C LYS A 179 8.27 -9.84 13.62
N PRO A 180 8.18 -10.82 14.54
CA PRO A 180 8.48 -10.62 15.96
C PRO A 180 9.88 -10.06 16.27
N TYR A 181 10.83 -10.23 15.35
CA TYR A 181 12.21 -9.78 15.48
C TYR A 181 12.47 -8.36 14.92
N TYR A 182 11.57 -7.78 14.13
CA TYR A 182 11.71 -6.40 13.68
C TYR A 182 11.22 -5.44 14.76
N GLN A 183 12.09 -4.50 15.11
CA GLN A 183 11.79 -3.45 16.08
C GLN A 183 11.38 -2.17 15.36
N ALA A 184 10.45 -1.44 15.94
CA ALA A 184 10.12 -0.10 15.48
C ALA A 184 9.86 0.87 16.63
N CYS A 185 9.96 2.16 16.33
CA CYS A 185 9.58 3.25 17.21
C CYS A 185 8.75 4.28 16.44
N VAL A 186 7.75 4.82 17.11
CA VAL A 186 6.92 5.94 16.65
C VAL A 186 6.97 7.06 17.70
N LYS A 187 7.06 8.31 17.26
CA LYS A 187 7.15 9.47 18.17
C LYS A 187 5.81 9.84 18.77
N GLU A 188 4.78 9.81 17.94
CA GLU A 188 3.40 10.12 18.30
C GLU A 188 2.54 8.96 17.84
N TYR A 189 1.60 8.57 18.68
CA TYR A 189 0.67 7.49 18.42
C TYR A 189 -0.75 7.95 18.75
N GLY A 190 -1.68 7.72 17.85
CA GLY A 190 -3.12 7.92 18.04
C GLY A 190 -3.85 6.59 17.86
N GLU A 191 -4.68 6.24 18.85
CA GLU A 191 -5.61 5.11 18.76
C GLU A 191 -7.02 5.60 18.40
N PRO A 192 -7.66 5.09 17.32
CA PRO A 192 -9.00 5.52 16.96
C PRO A 192 -10.00 5.06 18.01
N VAL A 193 -10.73 6.01 18.61
CA VAL A 193 -11.83 5.75 19.56
C VAL A 193 -13.19 6.12 18.96
N GLY A 194 -14.27 5.96 19.74
CA GLY A 194 -15.63 6.28 19.29
C GLY A 194 -16.27 5.24 18.37
N LYS A 195 -17.26 5.64 17.56
CA LYS A 195 -18.09 4.72 16.75
C LYS A 195 -17.31 4.02 15.62
N LEU A 196 -16.27 4.66 15.10
CA LEU A 196 -15.46 4.19 13.98
C LEU A 196 -14.54 3.01 14.37
N SER A 197 -14.12 2.94 15.65
CA SER A 197 -13.31 1.82 16.17
C SER A 197 -14.00 0.46 16.02
N ARG A 198 -15.34 0.43 15.90
CA ARG A 198 -16.14 -0.79 15.74
C ARG A 198 -16.11 -1.38 14.34
N ILE A 199 -15.67 -0.62 13.34
CA ILE A 199 -15.69 -1.04 11.93
C ILE A 199 -14.29 -1.20 11.34
N VAL A 200 -13.25 -0.90 12.10
CA VAL A 200 -11.85 -1.03 11.69
C VAL A 200 -11.17 -2.18 12.43
N TYR A 201 -10.35 -2.94 11.72
CA TYR A 201 -9.68 -4.13 12.22
C TYR A 201 -8.17 -3.89 12.29
N PRO A 202 -7.50 -4.29 13.37
CA PRO A 202 -6.05 -4.13 13.48
C PRO A 202 -5.32 -4.99 12.43
N LEU A 203 -4.41 -4.38 11.68
CA LEU A 203 -3.54 -5.07 10.71
C LEU A 203 -2.16 -5.35 11.27
N LEU A 204 -1.55 -4.34 11.87
CA LEU A 204 -0.18 -4.38 12.37
C LEU A 204 -0.16 -3.79 13.78
N ARG A 205 0.54 -4.47 14.69
CA ARG A 205 0.76 -4.04 16.06
C ARG A 205 2.22 -3.72 16.29
N LEU A 206 2.46 -2.78 17.19
CA LEU A 206 3.74 -2.54 17.81
C LEU A 206 3.62 -3.01 19.26
N SER A 207 4.37 -4.04 19.62
CA SER A 207 4.12 -4.86 20.81
C SER A 207 2.64 -5.27 20.88
N LYS A 208 1.88 -4.73 21.83
CA LYS A 208 0.46 -5.05 22.03
C LYS A 208 -0.51 -4.00 21.49
N LYS A 209 -0.01 -2.86 20.99
CA LYS A 209 -0.85 -1.76 20.50
C LYS A 209 -0.98 -1.83 18.99
N PRO A 210 -2.19 -1.91 18.42
CA PRO A 210 -2.38 -1.74 16.99
C PRO A 210 -1.87 -0.38 16.53
N ILE A 211 -1.16 -0.31 15.42
CA ILE A 211 -0.61 0.94 14.85
C ILE A 211 -1.11 1.20 13.43
N ILE A 212 -1.61 0.18 12.75
CA ILE A 212 -2.27 0.27 11.45
C ILE A 212 -3.56 -0.54 11.53
N TRP A 213 -4.66 0.05 11.06
CA TRP A 213 -5.97 -0.59 10.95
C TRP A 213 -6.48 -0.53 9.52
N TRP A 214 -7.37 -1.46 9.21
CA TRP A 214 -8.03 -1.57 7.92
C TRP A 214 -9.51 -1.84 8.11
N SER A 215 -10.32 -1.23 7.25
CA SER A 215 -11.73 -1.53 7.10
C SER A 215 -12.00 -1.83 5.64
N SER A 216 -12.60 -3.01 5.39
CA SER A 216 -13.10 -3.39 4.07
C SER A 216 -14.62 -3.49 4.12
N GLY A 217 -15.30 -2.98 3.10
CA GLY A 217 -16.77 -2.97 3.01
C GLY A 217 -17.28 -2.56 1.62
N MET A 218 -18.59 -2.34 1.46
CA MET A 218 -19.26 -1.98 0.19
C MET A 218 -18.71 -0.71 -0.51
N LEU A 219 -17.81 0.05 0.12
CA LEU A 219 -17.43 1.43 -0.23
C LEU A 219 -15.91 1.63 -0.34
N ARG A 220 -15.16 0.62 -0.80
CA ARG A 220 -13.68 0.57 -0.91
C ARG A 220 -12.93 0.56 0.43
N ASP A 221 -11.63 0.27 0.38
CA ASP A 221 -10.76 0.09 1.54
C ASP A 221 -10.43 1.41 2.23
N LEU A 222 -10.57 1.45 3.55
CA LEU A 222 -10.09 2.53 4.41
C LEU A 222 -8.90 2.01 5.20
N MET A 223 -7.79 2.75 5.18
CA MET A 223 -6.63 2.46 6.02
C MET A 223 -6.39 3.61 7.01
N ILE A 224 -6.19 3.24 8.27
CA ILE A 224 -5.86 4.16 9.35
C ILE A 224 -4.44 3.86 9.82
N ILE A 225 -3.58 4.85 9.81
CA ILE A 225 -2.21 4.80 10.33
C ILE A 225 -2.17 5.68 11.58
N GLY A 226 -2.00 5.05 12.73
CA GLY A 226 -2.07 5.72 14.04
C GLY A 226 -0.79 6.43 14.44
N PHE A 227 0.08 6.80 13.50
CA PHE A 227 1.34 7.49 13.79
C PHE A 227 1.78 8.25 12.55
N ASP A 228 2.69 9.21 12.72
CA ASP A 228 3.31 9.90 11.59
C ASP A 228 4.43 9.05 10.94
N PRO A 229 4.25 8.56 9.69
CA PRO A 229 5.23 7.69 9.02
C PRO A 229 6.58 8.34 8.78
N THR A 230 6.61 9.66 8.63
CA THR A 230 7.84 10.39 8.28
C THR A 230 8.81 10.49 9.45
N THR A 231 8.31 10.34 10.69
CA THR A 231 9.11 10.38 11.92
C THR A 231 9.33 9.02 12.56
N ALA A 232 8.68 7.98 12.04
CA ALA A 232 8.85 6.60 12.49
C ALA A 232 10.17 5.99 12.01
N THR A 233 10.59 4.92 12.69
CA THR A 233 11.72 4.10 12.24
C THR A 233 11.39 3.33 10.96
N SER A 234 12.44 2.81 10.31
CA SER A 234 12.40 2.26 8.97
C SER A 234 11.31 1.21 8.71
N HIS A 235 11.10 0.21 9.59
CA HIS A 235 10.06 -0.81 9.39
C HIS A 235 8.63 -0.29 9.58
N ALA A 236 8.37 0.58 10.57
CA ALA A 236 7.05 1.20 10.71
C ALA A 236 6.75 2.14 9.53
N LYS A 237 7.74 2.90 9.08
CA LYS A 237 7.67 3.72 7.87
C LYS A 237 7.39 2.87 6.62
N LEU A 238 8.07 1.74 6.46
CA LEU A 238 7.84 0.80 5.37
C LEU A 238 6.42 0.21 5.40
N ALA A 239 5.93 -0.19 6.58
CA ALA A 239 4.58 -0.72 6.72
C ALA A 239 3.52 0.30 6.30
N ALA A 240 3.67 1.55 6.73
CA ALA A 240 2.84 2.66 6.29
C ALA A 240 2.96 2.87 4.77
N PHE A 241 4.17 2.91 4.22
CA PHE A 241 4.41 3.08 2.78
C PHE A 241 3.69 2.01 1.95
N LEU A 242 3.90 0.71 2.23
CA LEU A 242 3.25 -0.39 1.52
C LEU A 242 1.72 -0.35 1.68
N GLY A 243 1.23 -0.01 2.87
CA GLY A 243 -0.20 0.16 3.11
C GLY A 243 -0.82 1.27 2.28
N ILE A 244 -0.12 2.40 2.14
CA ILE A 244 -0.61 3.55 1.37
C ILE A 244 -0.65 3.18 -0.10
N LEU A 245 0.43 2.61 -0.65
CA LEU A 245 0.46 2.16 -2.04
C LEU A 245 -0.65 1.15 -2.34
N TYR A 246 -0.91 0.22 -1.41
CA TYR A 246 -1.98 -0.76 -1.55
C TYR A 246 -3.38 -0.14 -1.51
N THR A 247 -3.62 0.78 -0.57
CA THR A 247 -4.95 1.40 -0.39
C THR A 247 -5.28 2.41 -1.49
N CYS A 248 -4.27 3.18 -1.90
CA CYS A 248 -4.42 4.27 -2.87
C CYS A 248 -4.23 3.83 -4.32
N GLY A 249 -3.76 2.60 -4.54
CA GLY A 249 -3.54 2.06 -5.87
C GLY A 249 -4.84 1.60 -6.56
N GLU A 250 -4.74 1.34 -7.86
CA GLU A 250 -5.87 0.85 -8.66
C GLU A 250 -5.93 -0.68 -8.63
N ARG A 251 -7.01 -1.22 -8.05
CA ARG A 251 -7.31 -2.66 -8.12
C ARG A 251 -7.63 -3.03 -9.57
N VAL A 252 -6.88 -3.99 -10.10
CA VAL A 252 -7.22 -4.60 -11.40
C VAL A 252 -8.22 -5.71 -11.09
N GLU A 253 -9.51 -5.49 -11.39
CA GLU A 253 -10.58 -6.42 -11.03
C GLU A 253 -10.31 -7.83 -11.58
N GLN A 254 -10.43 -8.84 -10.70
CA GLN A 254 -10.46 -10.24 -11.10
C GLN A 254 -11.92 -10.60 -11.40
N PHE A 255 -12.20 -11.09 -12.60
CA PHE A 255 -13.50 -11.66 -12.96
C PHE A 255 -13.58 -13.13 -12.53
#